data_AF-A0A1X1QLP5-F1
#
_entry.id   AF-A0A1X1QLP5-F1
#
_cell.length_a   1.000
_cell.length_b   1.000
_cell.length_c   1.000
_cell.angle_alpha   90.00
_cell.angle_beta   90.00
_cell.angle_gamma   90.00
#
_symmetry.space_group_name_H-M   'P 1'
#
loop_
_entity.id
_entity.type
_entity.pdbx_description
1 polymer ?
#
loop_
_entity_poly.entity_id
_entity_poly.type
_entity_poly.pdbx_seq_one_letter_code
_entity_poly.pdbx_strand_id
1 'polypeptide(L)' 'MNFVQTRFFVKDLSKAKMSDKHFTKFITYLNILSTQQTLPTEAKDHALSGDWNDFREFHISGDLQVETSAPALTV' A
#
# COMPACT_ATOMS: atom_id res chain seq x y z
N MET A 1 3.96 -1.00 -13.52
CA MET A 1 4.61 -1.77 -12.42
C MET A 1 3.92 -3.11 -12.30
N ASN A 2 4.63 -4.19 -11.93
CA ASN A 2 4.01 -5.48 -11.62
C ASN A 2 3.88 -5.63 -10.10
N PHE A 3 2.70 -6.02 -9.60
CA PHE A 3 2.49 -6.26 -8.18
C PHE A 3 2.75 -7.72 -7.83
N VAL A 4 3.57 -7.94 -6.80
CA VAL A 4 3.81 -9.28 -6.24
C VAL A 4 3.24 -9.30 -4.83
N GLN A 5 2.38 -10.28 -4.55
CA GLN A 5 1.76 -10.43 -3.24
C GLN A 5 2.53 -11.46 -2.41
N THR A 6 2.82 -11.12 -1.15
CA THR A 6 3.39 -12.08 -0.20
C THR A 6 2.29 -13.00 0.34
N ARG A 7 2.68 -14.17 0.86
CA ARG A 7 1.72 -15.09 1.51
C ARG A 7 1.04 -14.45 2.73
N PHE A 8 1.76 -13.59 3.45
CA PHE A 8 1.23 -12.83 4.58
C PHE A 8 0.18 -11.83 4.11
N PHE A 9 0.50 -11.05 3.06
CA PHE A 9 -0.44 -10.11 2.47
C PHE A 9 -1.76 -10.78 2.04
N VAL A 10 -1.69 -11.91 1.33
CA VAL A 10 -2.91 -12.63 0.91
C VAL A 10 -3.74 -13.09 2.12
N LYS A 11 -3.07 -13.60 3.17
CA LYS A 11 -3.73 -14.03 4.40
C LYS A 11 -4.40 -12.86 5.12
N ASP A 12 -3.74 -11.72 5.21
CA ASP A 12 -4.26 -10.55 5.92
C ASP A 12 -5.39 -9.88 5.11
N LEU A 13 -5.22 -9.77 3.78
CA LEU A 13 -6.27 -9.28 2.88
C LEU A 13 -7.55 -10.12 2.97
N SER A 14 -7.43 -11.45 3.12
CA SER A 14 -8.61 -12.33 3.26
C SER A 14 -9.42 -12.09 4.55
N LYS A 15 -8.80 -11.48 5.57
CA LYS A 15 -9.43 -11.17 6.86
C LYS A 15 -9.81 -9.70 6.98
N ALA A 16 -9.26 -8.84 6.14
CA ALA A 16 -9.51 -7.41 6.16
C ALA A 16 -10.99 -7.12 5.89
N LYS A 17 -11.61 -6.32 6.76
CA LYS A 17 -12.98 -5.86 6.57
C LYS A 17 -12.96 -4.56 5.78
N MET A 18 -13.34 -4.63 4.50
CA MET A 18 -13.45 -3.47 3.64
C MET A 18 -14.92 -3.20 3.32
N SER A 19 -15.35 -1.94 3.48
CA SER A 19 -16.56 -1.48 2.79
C SER A 19 -16.27 -1.30 1.30
N ASP A 20 -17.31 -1.19 0.47
CA ASP A 20 -17.16 -0.91 -0.97
C ASP A 20 -16.35 0.38 -1.21
N LYS A 21 -16.49 1.37 -0.31
CA LYS A 21 -15.70 2.60 -0.34
C LYS A 21 -14.22 2.35 -0.07
N HIS A 22 -13.89 1.51 0.92
CA HIS A 22 -12.51 1.16 1.23
C HIS A 22 -11.88 0.36 0.09
N PHE A 23 -12.61 -0.61 -0.46
CA PHE A 23 -12.15 -1.42 -1.57
C PHE A 23 -11.92 -0.57 -2.84
N THR A 24 -12.85 0.34 -3.16
CA THR A 24 -12.69 1.28 -4.29
C THR A 24 -11.44 2.15 -4.11
N LYS A 25 -11.19 2.64 -2.90
CA LYS A 25 -9.99 3.44 -2.60
C LYS A 25 -8.71 2.60 -2.74
N PHE A 26 -8.72 1.36 -2.25
CA PHE A 26 -7.61 0.42 -2.42
C PHE A 26 -7.28 0.18 -3.90
N ILE A 27 -8.27 -0.12 -4.74
CA ILE A 27 -8.05 -0.30 -6.19
C ILE A 27 -7.56 0.99 -6.85
N THR A 28 -8.13 2.14 -6.48
CA THR A 28 -7.68 3.46 -6.98
C THR A 28 -6.19 3.69 -6.69
N TYR A 29 -5.76 3.40 -5.47
CA TYR A 29 -4.36 3.59 -5.06
C TYR A 29 -3.42 2.63 -5.77
N LEU A 30 -3.81 1.36 -5.94
CA LEU A 30 -3.04 0.42 -6.75
C LEU A 30 -2.91 0.90 -8.20
N ASN A 31 -3.97 1.47 -8.79
CA ASN A 31 -3.89 2.04 -10.14
C ASN A 31 -2.88 3.20 -10.21
N ILE A 32 -2.94 4.16 -9.27
CA ILE A 32 -1.99 5.27 -9.17
C ILE A 32 -0.54 4.75 -9.11
N LEU A 33 -0.26 3.82 -8.19
CA LEU A 33 1.05 3.18 -8.05
C LEU A 33 1.47 2.43 -9.31
N SER A 34 0.55 1.74 -9.98
CA SER A 34 0.84 0.98 -11.20
C SER A 34 1.33 1.88 -12.34
N THR A 35 0.86 3.14 -12.35
CA THR A 35 1.21 4.20 -13.29
C THR A 35 2.38 5.08 -12.83
N GLN A 36 3.06 4.72 -11.74
CA GLN A 36 4.20 5.47 -11.17
C GLN A 36 3.84 6.90 -10.77
N GLN A 37 2.58 7.15 -10.41
CA GLN A 37 2.13 8.43 -9.88
C GLN A 37 2.21 8.44 -8.35
N THR A 38 2.32 9.62 -7.77
CA THR A 38 2.33 9.82 -6.32
C THR A 38 0.93 9.61 -5.74
N LEU A 39 0.83 8.90 -4.62
CA LEU A 39 -0.44 8.77 -3.88
C LEU A 39 -0.92 10.13 -3.37
N PRO A 40 -2.25 10.32 -3.24
CA PRO A 40 -2.78 11.57 -2.75
C PRO A 40 -2.48 11.74 -1.25
N THR A 41 -2.49 12.97 -0.74
CA THR A 41 -2.00 13.29 0.61
C THR A 41 -2.79 12.59 1.72
N GLU A 42 -4.09 12.34 1.50
CA GLU A 42 -4.93 11.60 2.44
C GLU A 42 -4.56 10.11 2.56
N ALA A 43 -3.76 9.57 1.63
CA ALA A 43 -3.19 8.24 1.75
C ALA A 43 -2.06 8.18 2.77
N LYS A 44 -1.51 9.32 3.22
CA LYS A 44 -0.39 9.38 4.19
C LYS A 44 0.74 8.41 3.83
N ASP A 45 1.11 8.35 2.55
CA ASP A 45 2.19 7.47 2.08
C ASP A 45 3.54 7.91 2.65
N HIS A 46 4.21 7.04 3.41
CA HIS A 46 5.50 7.32 4.03
C HIS A 46 6.38 6.07 4.09
N ALA A 47 7.70 6.28 4.19
CA ALA A 47 8.62 5.20 4.56
C ALA A 47 8.38 4.79 6.01
N LEU A 48 8.52 3.49 6.32
CA LEU A 48 8.59 3.04 7.70
C LEU A 48 9.97 3.37 8.29
N SER A 49 10.09 3.31 9.62
CA SER A 49 11.31 3.68 10.34
C SER A 49 12.02 2.46 10.96
N GLY A 50 13.30 2.64 11.31
CA GLY A 50 14.09 1.60 11.97
C GLY A 50 14.47 0.46 11.02
N ASP A 51 14.27 -0.78 11.46
CA ASP A 51 14.58 -1.98 10.66
C ASP A 51 13.69 -2.14 9.41
N TRP A 52 12.70 -1.27 9.23
CA TRP A 52 11.71 -1.31 8.15
C TRP A 52 11.87 -0.19 7.13
N ASN A 53 13.01 0.52 7.10
CA ASN A 53 13.26 1.64 6.17
C ASN A 53 13.15 1.27 4.68
N ASP A 54 13.27 -0.02 4.34
CA ASP A 54 13.08 -0.54 2.99
C ASP A 54 11.61 -0.78 2.62
N PHE A 55 10.67 -0.35 3.47
CA PHE A 55 9.24 -0.49 3.28
C PHE A 55 8.53 0.88 3.34
N ARG A 56 7.38 0.93 2.70
CA ARG A 56 6.46 2.06 2.71
C ARG A 56 5.09 1.61 3.15
N GLU A 57 4.39 2.47 3.86
CA GLU A 57 3.01 2.27 4.28
C GLU A 57 2.12 3.38 3.73
N PHE A 58 0.90 3.03 3.33
CA PHE A 58 -0.16 3.99 3.03
C PHE A 58 -1.51 3.56 3.60
N HIS A 59 -2.37 4.54 3.85
CA HIS A 59 -3.66 4.41 4.52
C HIS A 59 -4.82 4.36 3.53
N ILE A 60 -5.63 3.30 3.61
CA ILE A 60 -6.97 3.28 3.03
C ILE A 60 -7.96 4.04 3.92
N SER A 61 -7.91 3.77 5.23
CA SER A 61 -8.66 4.44 6.31
C SER A 61 -7.77 4.62 7.54
N GLY A 62 -8.35 5.03 8.68
CA GLY A 62 -7.60 5.17 9.94
C GLY A 62 -7.10 3.85 10.51
N ASP A 63 -7.79 2.75 10.22
CA ASP A 63 -7.57 1.39 10.75
C ASP A 63 -7.17 0.37 9.67
N LEU A 64 -7.10 0.79 8.41
CA LEU A 64 -6.74 -0.06 7.27
C LEU A 64 -5.59 0.57 6.50
N GLN A 65 -4.43 -0.07 6.56
CA GLN A 65 -3.19 0.35 5.90
C GLN A 65 -2.67 -0.77 5.00
N VAL A 66 -1.79 -0.41 4.08
CA VAL A 66 -1.10 -1.33 3.16
C VAL A 66 0.38 -1.04 3.21
N GLU A 67 1.17 -2.06 3.51
CA GLU A 67 2.62 -2.03 3.44
C GLU A 67 3.09 -2.54 2.07
N THR A 68 4.11 -1.88 1.52
CA THR A 68 4.77 -2.23 0.26
C THR A 68 6.28 -2.15 0.44
N SER A 69 7.05 -2.90 -0.35
CA SER A 69 8.48 -2.65 -0.43
C SER A 69 8.72 -1.27 -1.06
N ALA A 70 9.66 -0.51 -0.51
CA ALA A 70 10.15 0.68 -1.17
C ALA A 70 10.68 0.30 -2.56
N PRO A 71 10.41 1.10 -3.61
CA PRO A 71 11.05 0.88 -4.89
C PRO A 71 12.55 0.89 -4.67
N ALA A 72 13.25 -0.15 -5.15
CA ALA A 72 14.71 -0.21 -5.08
C ALA A 72 15.23 1.11 -5.65
N LEU A 73 15.92 1.89 -4.81
CA LEU A 73 16.62 3.09 -5.25
C LEU A 73 17.53 2.63 -6.39
N THR A 74 17.16 2.95 -7.61
CA THR A 74 17.97 2.62 -8.77
C THR A 74 19.14 3.58 -8.69
N VAL A 75 20.27 3.09 -8.16
CA VAL A 75 21.57 3.77 -8.18
C VAL A 75 22.01 3.93 -9.63
#